data_AF-A0A352QNX3-F1
#
_entry.id   AF-A0A352QNX3-F1
#
_cell.length_a   1.000
_cell.length_b   1.000
_cell.length_c   1.000
_cell.angle_alpha   90.00
_cell.angle_beta   90.00
_cell.angle_gamma   90.00
#
_symmetry.space_group_name_H-M   'P 1'
#
loop_
_entity.id
_entity.type
_entity.pdbx_description
1 polymer ?
#
loop_
_entity_poly.entity_id
_entity_poly.type
_entity_poly.pdbx_seq_one_letter_code
_entity_poly.pdbx_strand_id
1 'polypeptide(L)'
;MKPGGWLHVADVAVGSPLTQFLDGFVGRYNETGHNGMYLPADPAFFAGLGEVRHCAEVVVPWRFADEAAMLGFCALLFGLRDCPPEELRAQLHDKVGVVATGAGVELQWRLLYVDIHLPGAG
;
A
#
# COMPACT_ATOMS: atom_id res chain seq x y z
N MET A 1 -7.73 8.05 22.84
CA MET A 1 -6.93 6.85 23.14
C MET A 1 -6.54 6.87 24.61
N LYS A 2 -6.29 5.71 25.25
CA LYS A 2 -5.88 5.69 26.66
C LYS A 2 -4.47 6.30 26.80
N PRO A 3 -4.17 7.08 27.86
CA PRO A 3 -2.83 7.56 28.11
C PRO A 3 -1.82 6.40 28.21
N GLY A 4 -0.62 6.58 27.66
CA GLY A 4 0.41 5.53 27.56
C GLY A 4 0.05 4.37 26.61
N GLY A 5 -0.95 4.56 25.75
CA GLY A 5 -1.35 3.57 24.74
C GLY A 5 -0.46 3.57 23.50
N TRP A 6 -0.74 2.63 22.60
CA TRP A 6 -0.09 2.54 21.29
C TRP A 6 -1.05 2.92 20.17
N LEU A 7 -0.52 3.65 19.18
CA LEU A 7 -1.13 3.86 17.88
C LEU A 7 -0.27 3.15 16.83
N HIS A 8 -0.89 2.24 16.08
CA HIS A 8 -0.29 1.56 14.95
C HIS A 8 -0.94 2.06 13.66
N VAL A 9 -0.12 2.49 12.71
CA VAL A 9 -0.55 2.98 11.41
C VAL A 9 0.07 2.10 10.34
N ALA A 10 -0.74 1.72 9.35
CA ALA A 10 -0.29 1.05 8.14
C ALA A 10 -0.94 1.74 6.94
N ASP A 11 -0.15 2.35 6.07
CA ASP A 11 -0.63 3.12 4.92
C ASP A 11 0.35 3.01 3.74
N VAL A 12 -0.07 3.42 2.54
CA VAL A 12 0.85 3.62 1.42
C VAL A 12 1.63 4.92 1.65
N ALA A 13 2.95 4.89 1.48
CA ALA A 13 3.77 6.08 1.66
C ALA A 13 3.59 7.09 0.51
N VAL A 14 3.52 8.39 0.84
CA VAL A 14 3.55 9.49 -0.13
C VAL A 14 4.76 9.34 -1.05
N GLY A 15 4.54 9.50 -2.36
CA GLY A 15 5.60 9.47 -3.35
C GLY A 15 6.13 8.07 -3.67
N SER A 16 5.60 7.02 -3.05
CA SER A 16 5.94 5.65 -3.41
C SER A 16 5.42 5.28 -4.81
N PRO A 17 6.03 4.31 -5.49
CA PRO A 17 5.51 3.77 -6.75
C PRO A 17 4.04 3.30 -6.65
N LEU A 18 3.59 2.88 -5.46
CA LEU A 18 2.20 2.48 -5.23
C LEU A 18 1.21 3.65 -5.36
N THR A 19 1.59 4.87 -4.99
CA THR A 19 0.68 6.02 -5.19
C THR A 19 0.48 6.32 -6.68
N GLN A 20 1.52 6.14 -7.51
CA GLN A 20 1.40 6.27 -8.96
C GLN A 20 0.54 5.17 -9.56
N PHE A 21 0.62 3.94 -9.04
CA PHE A 21 -0.27 2.86 -9.42
C PHE A 21 -1.72 3.17 -9.04
N LEU A 22 -1.96 3.58 -7.80
CA LEU A 22 -3.31 3.81 -7.27
C LEU A 22 -3.96 5.07 -7.87
N ASP A 23 -3.35 6.23 -7.72
CA ASP A 23 -3.95 7.48 -8.21
C ASP A 23 -3.80 7.64 -9.72
N GLY A 24 -2.71 7.13 -10.29
CA GLY A 24 -2.41 7.25 -11.70
C GLY A 24 -3.10 6.18 -12.54
N PHE A 25 -2.80 4.90 -12.32
CA PHE A 25 -3.34 3.82 -13.14
C PHE A 25 -4.75 3.41 -12.72
N VAL A 26 -4.95 3.01 -11.45
CA VAL A 26 -6.26 2.61 -10.93
C VAL A 26 -7.24 3.77 -11.06
N GLY A 27 -6.82 5.00 -10.74
CA GLY A 27 -7.64 6.19 -10.89
C GLY A 27 -8.15 6.45 -12.30
N ARG A 28 -7.49 5.96 -13.36
CA ARG A 28 -7.98 6.05 -14.75
C ARG A 28 -9.08 5.05 -15.07
N TYR A 29 -9.03 3.86 -14.48
CA TYR A 29 -9.92 2.74 -14.81
C TYR A 29 -11.02 2.51 -13.77
N ASN A 30 -10.95 3.19 -12.63
CA ASN A 30 -11.99 3.21 -11.62
C ASN A 30 -12.98 4.37 -11.92
N GLU A 31 -14.28 4.07 -11.96
CA GLU A 31 -15.33 5.04 -12.32
C GLU A 31 -15.40 6.28 -11.44
N THR A 32 -15.03 6.19 -10.17
CA THR A 32 -15.05 7.34 -9.25
C THR A 32 -13.75 8.13 -9.27
N GLY A 33 -12.74 7.65 -10.01
CA GLY A 33 -11.36 8.03 -9.82
C GLY A 33 -10.79 7.51 -8.50
N HIS A 34 -9.48 7.68 -8.32
CA HIS A 34 -8.77 7.41 -7.08
C HIS A 34 -7.80 8.56 -6.81
N ASN A 35 -7.91 9.18 -5.64
CA ASN A 35 -6.96 10.19 -5.17
C ASN A 35 -6.80 9.98 -3.66
N GLY A 36 -5.74 9.26 -3.30
CA GLY A 36 -5.46 8.89 -1.92
C GLY A 36 -4.84 10.03 -1.12
N MET A 37 -5.22 10.14 0.16
CA MET A 37 -4.46 10.91 1.13
C MET A 37 -3.46 9.98 1.80
N TYR A 38 -2.21 10.05 1.35
CA TYR A 38 -1.14 9.19 1.84
C TYR A 38 -0.34 9.87 2.95
N LEU A 39 0.29 9.07 3.80
CA LEU A 39 1.18 9.55 4.85
C LEU A 39 2.65 9.59 4.40
N PRO A 40 3.42 10.62 4.80
CA PRO A 40 4.85 10.66 4.49
C PRO A 40 5.62 9.64 5.34
N ALA A 41 6.64 9.01 4.76
CA ALA A 41 7.59 8.16 5.47
C ALA A 41 8.60 8.99 6.27
N ASP A 42 8.11 9.88 7.13
CA ASP A 42 8.91 10.78 7.96
C ASP A 42 8.42 10.73 9.42
N PRO A 43 9.24 10.22 10.36
CA PRO A 43 8.91 10.23 11.78
C PRO A 43 8.56 11.63 12.33
N ALA A 44 9.16 12.69 11.79
CA ALA A 44 8.92 14.05 12.26
C ALA A 44 7.47 14.51 12.01
N PHE A 45 6.81 13.98 10.99
CA PHE A 45 5.40 14.23 10.71
C PHE A 45 4.50 13.78 11.87
N PHE A 46 4.90 12.73 12.60
CA PHE A 46 4.14 12.12 13.69
C PHE A 46 4.55 12.59 15.09
N ALA A 47 5.58 13.43 15.21
CA ALA A 47 6.16 13.82 16.50
C ALA A 47 5.16 14.51 17.45
N GLY A 48 4.12 15.15 16.91
CA GLY A 48 3.04 15.76 17.69
C GLY A 48 2.08 14.77 18.35
N LEU A 49 2.10 13.49 17.94
CA LEU A 49 1.19 12.45 18.45
C LEU A 49 1.76 11.68 19.65
N GLY A 50 3.09 11.60 19.75
CA GLY A 50 3.79 10.82 20.76
C GLY A 50 5.19 10.45 20.32
N GLU A 51 5.80 9.49 21.02
CA GLU A 51 7.12 8.98 20.68
C GLU A 51 7.02 7.96 19.55
N VAL A 52 7.57 8.28 18.39
CA VAL A 52 7.66 7.36 17.25
C VAL A 52 8.72 6.30 17.55
N ARG A 53 8.29 5.05 17.66
CA ARG A 53 9.15 3.89 17.96
C ARG A 53 9.56 3.14 16.72
N HIS A 54 8.71 3.18 15.68
CA HIS A 54 8.96 2.56 14.39
C HIS A 54 8.34 3.43 13.30
N CYS A 55 9.03 3.53 12.15
CA CYS A 55 8.55 4.22 10.96
C CYS A 55 9.35 3.70 9.77
N ALA A 56 8.79 2.75 9.02
CA ALA A 56 9.47 2.17 7.87
C ALA A 56 8.47 1.64 6.83
N GLU A 57 8.84 1.71 5.56
CA GLU A 57 8.17 0.94 4.52
C GLU A 57 8.59 -0.53 4.60
N VAL A 58 7.60 -1.42 4.66
CA VAL A 58 7.79 -2.86 4.77
C VAL A 58 7.06 -3.55 3.61
N VAL A 59 7.77 -4.45 2.92
CA VAL A 59 7.17 -5.30 1.90
C VAL A 59 6.35 -6.40 2.57
N VAL A 60 5.07 -6.48 2.22
CA VAL A 60 4.07 -7.43 2.71
C VAL A 60 3.50 -8.20 1.52
N PRO A 61 4.22 -9.22 1.01
CA PRO A 61 3.90 -9.83 -0.28
C PRO A 61 2.54 -10.55 -0.24
N TRP A 62 1.70 -10.25 -1.22
CA TRP A 62 0.45 -10.97 -1.44
C TRP A 62 0.71 -12.16 -2.35
N ARG A 63 0.26 -13.35 -1.94
CA ARG A 63 0.56 -14.61 -2.60
C ARG A 63 -0.63 -15.09 -3.41
N PHE A 64 -0.37 -15.49 -4.65
CA PHE A 64 -1.36 -16.05 -5.56
C PHE A 64 -0.82 -17.33 -6.19
N ALA A 65 -1.73 -18.23 -6.59
CA ALA A 65 -1.37 -19.47 -7.24
C ALA A 65 -0.69 -19.23 -8.60
N ASP A 66 -1.13 -18.21 -9.33
CA ASP A 66 -0.59 -17.80 -10.63
C ASP A 66 -0.90 -16.32 -10.92
N GLU A 67 -0.36 -15.83 -12.03
CA GLU A 67 -0.53 -14.44 -12.46
C GLU A 67 -1.99 -14.12 -12.85
N ALA A 68 -2.75 -15.09 -13.37
CA ALA A 68 -4.15 -14.87 -13.72
C ALA A 68 -5.02 -14.62 -12.47
N ALA A 69 -4.78 -15.39 -11.40
CA ALA A 69 -5.42 -15.20 -10.11
C ALA A 69 -5.09 -13.83 -9.48
N MET A 70 -3.82 -13.41 -9.57
CA MET A 70 -3.38 -12.08 -9.13
C MET A 70 -4.09 -10.96 -9.91
N LEU A 71 -4.12 -11.05 -11.25
CA LEU A 71 -4.76 -10.04 -12.10
C LEU A 71 -6.26 -9.95 -11.82
N GLY A 72 -6.94 -11.10 -11.72
CA GLY A 72 -8.36 -11.16 -11.39
C GLY A 72 -8.67 -10.56 -10.03
N PHE A 73 -7.85 -10.85 -9.01
CA PHE A 73 -7.98 -10.26 -7.69
C PHE A 73 -7.80 -8.75 -7.71
N CYS A 74 -6.74 -8.23 -8.33
CA CYS A 74 -6.48 -6.80 -8.42
C CYS A 74 -7.58 -6.05 -9.18
N ALA A 75 -8.06 -6.59 -10.30
CA ALA A 75 -9.14 -5.98 -11.08
C ALA A 75 -10.42 -5.80 -10.24
N LEU A 76 -10.77 -6.82 -9.45
CA LEU A 76 -11.94 -6.79 -8.55
C LEU A 76 -11.72 -5.86 -7.35
N LEU A 77 -10.58 -5.98 -6.67
CA LEU A 77 -10.26 -5.19 -5.47
C LEU A 77 -10.30 -3.68 -5.78
N PHE A 78 -9.76 -3.29 -6.93
CA PHE A 78 -9.68 -1.89 -7.34
C PHE A 78 -10.86 -1.42 -8.20
N GLY A 79 -11.82 -2.30 -8.50
CA GLY A 79 -13.04 -1.97 -9.25
C GLY A 79 -12.77 -1.48 -10.67
N LEU A 80 -11.77 -2.06 -11.34
CA LEU A 80 -11.35 -1.62 -12.68
C LEU A 80 -12.41 -1.99 -13.73
N ARG A 81 -12.78 -1.04 -14.57
CA ARG A 81 -13.69 -1.25 -15.71
C ARG A 81 -13.00 -0.94 -17.02
N ASP A 82 -13.30 -1.74 -18.04
CA ASP A 82 -12.72 -1.61 -19.39
C ASP A 82 -11.18 -1.56 -19.40
N CYS A 83 -10.55 -2.13 -18.37
CA CYS A 83 -9.10 -2.18 -18.22
C CYS A 83 -8.54 -3.40 -18.97
N PRO A 84 -7.65 -3.21 -19.96
CA PRO A 84 -7.02 -4.33 -20.64
C PRO A 84 -6.14 -5.13 -19.66
N PRO A 85 -6.24 -6.48 -19.62
CA PRO A 85 -5.47 -7.29 -18.68
C PRO A 85 -3.94 -7.14 -18.83
N GLU A 86 -3.45 -6.94 -20.06
CA GLU A 86 -2.05 -6.72 -20.33
C GLU A 86 -1.51 -5.39 -19.78
N GLU A 87 -2.35 -4.35 -19.72
CA GLU A 87 -1.97 -3.06 -19.16
C GLU A 87 -1.91 -3.14 -17.63
N LEU A 88 -2.92 -3.78 -17.00
CA LEU A 88 -2.89 -4.07 -15.56
C LEU A 88 -1.64 -4.86 -15.19
N ARG A 89 -1.32 -5.91 -15.96
CA ARG A 89 -0.11 -6.70 -15.76
C ARG A 89 1.15 -5.84 -15.83
N ALA A 90 1.30 -5.05 -16.89
CA ALA A 90 2.47 -4.18 -17.04
C ALA A 90 2.63 -3.20 -15.86
N GLN A 91 1.52 -2.61 -15.39
CA GLN A 91 1.54 -1.65 -14.29
C GLN A 91 1.83 -2.30 -12.93
N LEU A 92 1.30 -3.51 -12.68
CA LEU A 92 1.65 -4.27 -11.47
C LEU A 92 3.14 -4.64 -11.44
N HIS A 93 3.70 -5.07 -12.57
CA HIS A 93 5.14 -5.38 -12.68
C HIS A 93 6.02 -4.14 -12.48
N ASP A 94 5.65 -3.00 -13.09
CA ASP A 94 6.44 -1.76 -13.04
C ASP A 94 6.34 -1.03 -11.68
N LYS A 95 5.14 -0.91 -11.13
CA LYS A 95 4.88 -0.03 -9.98
C LYS A 95 4.79 -0.76 -8.64
N VAL A 96 4.34 -2.01 -8.63
CA VAL A 96 4.18 -2.76 -7.37
C VAL A 96 5.31 -3.77 -7.20
N GLY A 97 5.62 -4.49 -8.27
CA GLY A 97 6.59 -5.58 -8.33
C GLY A 97 5.87 -6.92 -8.25
N VAL A 98 6.17 -7.80 -9.21
CA VAL A 98 5.64 -9.17 -9.27
C VAL A 98 6.81 -10.13 -9.35
N VAL A 99 6.86 -11.11 -8.44
CA VAL A 99 7.95 -12.08 -8.35
C VAL A 99 7.39 -13.48 -8.52
N ALA A 100 7.93 -14.23 -9.48
CA ALA A 100 7.63 -15.66 -9.61
C ALA A 100 8.37 -16.44 -8.50
N THR A 101 7.68 -17.40 -7.92
CA THR A 101 8.19 -18.28 -6.85
C THR A 101 7.93 -19.74 -7.21
N GLY A 102 8.52 -20.67 -6.47
CA GLY A 102 8.23 -22.10 -6.66
C GLY A 102 6.78 -22.50 -6.36
N ALA A 103 5.99 -21.63 -5.71
CA ALA A 103 4.62 -21.91 -5.28
C ALA A 103 3.56 -21.06 -6.00
N GLY A 104 3.96 -20.19 -6.93
CA GLY A 104 3.07 -19.25 -7.61
C GLY A 104 3.71 -17.88 -7.80
N VAL A 105 2.94 -16.80 -7.63
CA VAL A 105 3.44 -15.42 -7.77
C VAL A 105 3.22 -14.62 -6.49
N GLU A 106 4.16 -13.71 -6.21
CA GLU A 106 4.07 -12.76 -5.11
C GLU A 106 4.01 -11.33 -5.66
N LEU A 107 2.92 -10.63 -5.37
CA LEU A 107 2.80 -9.19 -5.57
C LEU A 107 3.48 -8.49 -4.39
N GLN A 108 4.56 -7.75 -4.66
CA GLN A 108 5.43 -7.11 -3.67
C GLN A 108 4.79 -5.83 -3.10
N TRP A 109 3.56 -5.95 -2.60
CA TRP A 109 2.84 -4.89 -1.92
C TRP A 109 3.67 -4.37 -0.74
N ARG A 110 3.62 -3.07 -0.48
CA ARG A 110 4.39 -2.43 0.59
C ARG A 110 3.56 -1.39 1.29
N LEU A 111 3.78 -1.26 2.59
CA LEU A 111 3.10 -0.27 3.42
C LEU A 111 4.12 0.39 4.34
N LEU A 112 3.95 1.68 4.57
CA LEU A 112 4.53 2.40 5.68
C LEU A 112 3.87 1.93 6.97
N TYR A 113 4.65 1.35 7.87
CA TYR A 113 4.24 1.04 9.23
C TYR A 113 4.82 2.08 10.18
N VAL A 114 3.95 2.66 11.02
CA VAL A 114 4.34 3.61 12.06
C VAL A 114 3.78 3.16 13.41
N ASP A 115 4.66 2.96 14.37
CA ASP A 115 4.30 2.63 15.74
C ASP A 115 4.61 3.82 16.65
N ILE A 116 3.58 4.33 17.31
CA ILE A 116 3.65 5.53 18.14
C ILE A 116 3.21 5.18 19.55
N HIS A 117 4.09 5.45 20.51
CA HIS A 117 3.76 5.36 21.93
C HIS A 117 3.24 6.71 22.41
N LEU A 118 1.98 6.75 22.85
CA LEU A 118 1.31 7.98 23.24
C LEU A 118 1.79 8.46 24.62
N PRO A 119 1.74 9.78 24.88
CA PRO A 119 2.07 10.33 26.19
C PRO A 119 1.23 9.70 27.32
N GLY A 120 1.86 9.54 28.49
CA GLY A 120 1.14 9.20 29.72
C GLY A 120 0.26 10.35 30.21
N ALA A 121 -0.65 10.07 31.15
CA ALA A 121 -1.29 11.14 31.91
C ALA A 121 -0.23 11.76 32.82
N GLY A 122 0.03 13.05 32.63
CA GLY A 122 0.97 13.82 33.47
C GLY A 122 0.48 13.98 34.90
#